data_AF-A0A371Z0Z8-F1
#
_entry.id   AF-A0A371Z0Z8-F1
#
_cell.length_a   1.000
_cell.length_b   1.000
_cell.length_c   1.000
_cell.angle_alpha   90.00
_cell.angle_beta   90.00
_cell.angle_gamma   90.00
#
_symmetry.space_group_name_H-M   'P 1'
#
loop_
_entity.id
_entity.type
_entity.pdbx_description
1 polymer ?
#
loop_
_entity_poly.entity_id
_entity_poly.type
_entity_poly.pdbx_seq_one_letter_code
_entity_poly.pdbx_strand_id
1 'polypeptide(L)' 'MSSKNRSIPSLHSDEAVEDFVATADLARYDLSDFKPMRFEIELKAATRNMRLSASLLDADDASTWI' A
#
# COMPACT_ATOMS: atom_id res chain seq x y z
N MET A 1 -11.29 16.33 24.99
CA MET A 1 -10.99 15.11 25.78
C MET A 1 -9.60 14.65 25.35
N SER A 2 -8.58 14.82 26.19
CA SER A 2 -7.21 14.40 25.83
C SER A 2 -6.98 13.00 26.39
N SER A 3 -7.29 11.97 25.61
CA SER A 3 -6.78 10.63 25.90
C SER A 3 -5.25 10.66 25.73
N LYS A 4 -4.50 10.08 26.66
CA LYS A 4 -3.05 9.93 26.54
C LYS A 4 -2.75 8.93 25.42
N ASN A 5 -2.67 9.42 24.17
CA ASN A 5 -2.25 8.60 23.05
C ASN A 5 -0.73 8.41 23.09
N ARG A 6 -0.27 7.19 22.80
CA ARG A 6 1.15 6.81 22.83
C ARG A 6 1.81 7.16 21.50
N SER A 7 3.07 7.58 21.51
CA SER A 7 3.83 7.81 20.26
C SER A 7 4.06 6.49 19.51
N ILE A 8 4.08 6.56 18.18
CA ILE A 8 4.45 5.42 17.32
C ILE A 8 5.90 4.98 17.59
N PRO A 9 6.18 3.67 17.73
CA PRO A 9 7.54 3.16 17.90
C PRO A 9 8.36 3.27 16.61
N SER A 10 9.68 3.37 16.74
CA SER A 10 10.61 3.24 15.61
C SER A 10 10.74 1.77 15.20
N LEU A 11 10.30 1.45 13.98
CA LEU A 11 10.36 0.11 13.40
C LEU A 11 11.45 0.10 12.32
N HIS A 12 12.31 -0.94 12.33
CA HIS A 12 13.54 -0.97 11.53
C HIS A 12 13.56 -2.05 10.44
N SER A 13 12.48 -2.83 10.31
CA SER A 13 12.30 -3.82 9.25
C SER A 13 10.83 -3.94 8.89
N ASP A 14 10.56 -4.33 7.65
CA ASP A 14 9.20 -4.53 7.15
C ASP A 14 8.49 -5.63 7.95
N GLU A 15 9.18 -6.73 8.30
CA GLU A 15 8.65 -7.79 9.17
C GLU A 15 8.18 -7.25 10.53
N ALA A 16 8.96 -6.36 11.15
CA ALA A 16 8.57 -5.74 12.43
C ALA A 16 7.39 -4.77 12.27
N VAL A 17 7.23 -4.18 11.08
CA VAL A 17 6.05 -3.35 10.75
C VAL A 17 4.82 -4.22 10.61
N GLU A 18 4.90 -5.31 9.86
CA GLU A 18 3.78 -6.25 9.66
C GLU A 18 3.29 -6.82 11.00
N ASP A 19 4.22 -7.29 11.84
CA ASP A 19 3.90 -7.82 13.17
C ASP A 19 3.25 -6.76 14.08
N PHE A 20 3.74 -5.52 14.03
CA PHE A 20 3.18 -4.42 14.81
C PHE A 20 1.77 -4.06 14.36
N VAL A 21 1.53 -3.90 13.05
CA VAL A 21 0.22 -3.55 12.50
C VAL A 21 -0.80 -4.66 12.76
N ALA A 22 -0.37 -5.93 12.70
CA ALA A 22 -1.25 -7.07 12.94
C ALA A 22 -1.71 -7.20 14.40
N THR A 23 -0.89 -6.76 15.35
CA THR A 23 -1.11 -7.00 16.79
C THR A 23 -1.49 -5.76 17.60
N ALA A 24 -1.10 -4.56 17.14
CA ALA A 24 -1.29 -3.33 17.90
C ALA A 24 -2.68 -2.72 17.66
N ASP A 25 -3.30 -2.25 18.76
CA ASP A 25 -4.48 -1.38 18.69
C ASP A 25 -4.05 0.06 18.34
N LEU A 26 -4.09 0.37 17.04
CA LEU A 26 -3.65 1.65 16.47
C LEU A 26 -4.46 2.87 16.97
N ALA A 27 -5.69 2.67 17.48
CA ALA A 27 -6.51 3.76 18.01
C ALA A 27 -5.92 4.39 19.29
N ARG A 28 -5.00 3.67 19.97
CA ARG A 28 -4.31 4.15 21.17
C ARG A 28 -3.03 4.92 20.88
N TYR A 29 -2.62 4.97 19.61
CA TYR A 29 -1.42 5.66 19.19
C TYR A 29 -1.77 7.05 18.66
N ASP A 30 -0.82 7.96 18.80
CA ASP A 30 -0.91 9.28 18.22
C ASP A 30 -0.51 9.17 16.74
N LEU A 31 -1.50 9.34 15.87
CA LEU A 31 -1.33 9.31 14.41
C LEU A 31 -1.38 10.72 13.82
N SER A 32 -1.39 11.79 14.63
CA SER A 32 -1.55 13.16 14.13
C SER A 32 -0.39 13.64 13.24
N ASP A 33 0.78 13.04 13.41
CA ASP A 33 1.96 13.34 12.58
C ASP A 33 1.85 12.74 11.16
N PHE A 34 0.95 11.77 10.95
CA PHE A 34 0.66 11.26 9.63
C PHE A 34 -0.18 12.28 8.87
N LYS A 35 0.40 12.82 7.79
CA LYS A 35 -0.32 13.72 6.89
C LYS A 35 -1.37 12.92 6.12
N PRO A 36 -2.66 13.30 6.17
CA PRO A 36 -3.66 12.69 5.32
C PRO A 36 -3.27 12.86 3.85
N MET A 37 -3.07 11.75 3.14
CA MET A 37 -2.86 11.75 1.69
C MET A 37 -4.12 11.26 1.00
N ARG A 38 -4.60 12.03 0.01
CA ARG A 38 -5.69 11.61 -0.87
C ARG A 38 -5.08 10.99 -2.11
N PHE A 39 -5.29 9.69 -2.30
CA PHE A 39 -4.98 9.01 -3.54
C PHE A 39 -6.15 9.24 -4.51
N GLU A 40 -5.89 9.90 -5.63
CA GLU A 40 -6.84 9.96 -6.74
C GLU A 40 -6.62 8.72 -7.59
N ILE A 41 -7.46 7.71 -7.35
CA ILE A 41 -7.46 6.47 -8.14
C ILE A 41 -8.41 6.72 -9.31
N GLU A 42 -7.87 7.12 -10.46
CA GLU A 42 -8.66 7.14 -11.69
C GLU A 42 -8.95 5.71 -12.15
N LEU A 43 -10.22 5.42 -12.41
CA LEU A 43 -10.60 4.18 -13.10
C LEU A 43 -9.93 4.18 -14.48
N LYS A 44 -9.40 3.03 -14.92
CA LYS A 44 -8.79 2.87 -16.26
C LYS A 44 -9.77 3.29 -17.36
N ALA A 45 -9.70 4.55 -17.77
CA ALA A 45 -10.64 5.17 -18.69
C ALA A 45 -10.21 5.06 -20.16
N ALA A 46 -8.95 4.68 -20.40
CA ALA A 46 -8.38 4.56 -21.74
C ALA A 46 -7.81 3.16 -21.99
N THR A 47 -8.27 2.53 -23.06
CA THR A 47 -7.72 1.27 -23.57
C THR A 47 -7.03 1.55 -24.90
N ARG A 48 -5.72 1.27 -24.97
CA ARG A 48 -4.96 1.33 -26.22
C ARG A 48 -4.91 -0.06 -26.84
N ASN A 49 -5.70 -0.29 -27.88
CA ASN A 49 -5.64 -1.55 -28.63
C ASN A 49 -4.39 -1.58 -29.52
N MET A 50 -3.53 -2.56 -29.32
CA MET A 50 -2.33 -2.79 -30.12
C MET A 50 -2.32 -4.22 -30.64
N ARG A 51 -1.73 -4.43 -31.83
CA ARG A 51 -1.41 -5.77 -32.34
C ARG A 51 -0.02 -6.15 -31.86
N LEU A 52 0.07 -7.21 -31.06
CA LEU A 52 1.32 -7.83 -30.60
C LEU A 52 1.50 -9.19 -31.29
N SER A 53 2.74 -9.61 -31.51
CA SER A 53 3.04 -10.98 -31.91
C SER A 53 2.79 -11.93 -30.74
N ALA A 54 2.34 -13.15 -31.02
CA ALA A 54 2.03 -14.15 -29.98
C ALA A 54 3.21 -14.39 -29.01
N SER A 55 4.44 -14.36 -29.53
CA SER A 55 5.67 -14.48 -28.74
C SER A 55 5.89 -13.36 -27.72
N LEU A 56 5.39 -12.15 -28.00
CA LEU A 56 5.50 -11.00 -27.09
C LEU A 56 4.35 -10.98 -26.08
N LEU A 57 3.19 -11.53 -26.44
CA LEU A 57 2.05 -11.67 -25.53
C LEU A 57 2.34 -12.69 -24.43
N ASP A 58 2.92 -13.83 -24.78
CA ASP A 58 3.26 -14.90 -23.83
C ASP A 58 4.29 -14.45 -22.78
N ALA A 59 5.19 -13.55 -23.18
CA ALA A 59 6.20 -12.98 -22.28
C ALA A 59 5.63 -11.96 -21.29
N ASP A 60 4.52 -11.31 -21.62
CA ASP A 60 3.86 -10.28 -20.81
C ASP A 60 2.83 -10.91 -19.84
N ASP A 61 2.12 -11.95 -20.28
CA ASP A 61 1.19 -12.72 -19.44
C ASP A 61 1.90 -13.38 -18.25
N ALA A 62 3.09 -13.94 -18.48
CA ALA A 62 3.93 -14.52 -17.43
C ALA A 62 4.42 -13.50 -16.38
N SER A 63 4.39 -12.20 -16.70
CA SER A 63 4.82 -11.11 -15.79
C SER A 63 3.71 -10.64 -14.85
N THR A 64 2.46 -11.08 -15.02
CA THR A 64 1.30 -10.58 -14.28
C THR A 64 0.81 -11.58 -13.25
N TRP A 65 1.72 -12.15 -12.44
CA TRP A 65 1.40 -12.81 -11.16
C TRP A 65 2.61 -12.75 -10.21
N ILE A 66 2.89 -11.56 -9.67
CA ILE A 66 3.52 -11.38 -8.35
C ILE A 66 2.84 -10.21 -7.66
#